data_AF-A0AAN6HFL5-F1
#
_entry.id   AF-A0AAN6HFL5-F1
#
_cell.length_a   1.000
_cell.length_b   1.000
_cell.length_c   1.000
_cell.angle_alpha   90.00
_cell.angle_beta   90.00
_cell.angle_gamma   90.00
#
_symmetry.space_group_name_H-M   'P 1'
#
loop_
_entity.id
_entity.type
_entity.pdbx_description
1 polymer ?
#
loop_
_entity_poly.entity_id
_entity_poly.type
_entity_poly.pdbx_seq_one_letter_code
_entity_poly.pdbx_strand_id
1 'polypeptide(L)'
;MAPRKSSTGGKQSVLADDAHLAALGVKQELRRNFSPLSMLGLAFAILNSWTALSASLSLALPSGGPTSVIWGLITAGVCNLCLAASLAEFLSAYPTAGGQYHWVAVISWRKWMPILSWITGWINVFGWMALVATAGLLGSQLIIGIISLYNPDYIPEPWHQFLIYIGYNLVAALLNAFGNHLLPYINKTAIIWSISGFAIICITILACATPNYNSGDLVYRNFINNTGWPDGVAWLLGLLQGGLGLTGFDATAHMIEEIPNAALEGPKIMIYCVAIGVFTGFIFLSCLLFVAGPLDEVISSTAGPLGYILYHATGSKAGTVCLLLFPLV
;
A
#
# COMPACT_ATOMS: atom_id res chain seq x y z
N MET A 1 -31.96 -27.39 -22.88
CA MET A 1 -32.03 -26.25 -21.94
C MET A 1 -31.62 -26.77 -20.56
N ALA A 2 -30.34 -26.74 -20.22
CA ALA A 2 -29.84 -27.28 -18.95
C ALA A 2 -30.02 -26.26 -17.82
N PRO A 3 -30.47 -26.66 -16.61
CA PRO A 3 -30.70 -25.74 -15.52
C PRO A 3 -29.38 -25.24 -14.94
N ARG A 4 -29.29 -23.91 -14.72
CA ARG A 4 -28.19 -23.24 -14.02
C ARG A 4 -28.00 -23.85 -12.61
N LYS A 5 -26.89 -24.58 -12.41
CA LYS A 5 -26.43 -25.11 -11.11
C LYS A 5 -25.82 -24.04 -10.17
N SER A 6 -25.87 -22.75 -10.50
CA SER A 6 -25.09 -21.72 -9.79
C SER A 6 -25.76 -21.11 -8.55
N SER A 7 -27.06 -21.34 -8.30
CA SER A 7 -27.78 -20.68 -7.20
C SER A 7 -27.90 -21.50 -5.90
N THR A 8 -27.77 -22.82 -5.97
CA THR A 8 -27.87 -23.70 -4.79
C THR A 8 -26.56 -23.79 -4.01
N GLY A 9 -25.41 -23.79 -4.71
CA GLY A 9 -24.09 -23.82 -4.05
C GLY A 9 -23.80 -22.57 -3.22
N GLY A 10 -24.17 -21.38 -3.70
CA GLY A 10 -23.97 -20.12 -2.98
C GLY A 10 -24.83 -19.96 -1.71
N LYS A 11 -26.03 -20.57 -1.68
CA LYS A 11 -26.86 -20.59 -0.46
C LYS A 11 -26.33 -21.57 0.59
N GLN A 12 -25.80 -22.72 0.15
CA GLN A 12 -25.18 -23.69 1.06
C GLN A 12 -23.90 -23.16 1.69
N SER A 13 -23.05 -22.47 0.92
CA SER A 13 -21.85 -21.86 1.49
C SER A 13 -22.16 -20.77 2.51
N VAL A 14 -23.18 -19.94 2.23
CA VAL A 14 -23.61 -18.87 3.14
C VAL A 14 -24.08 -19.43 4.49
N LEU A 15 -24.85 -20.52 4.48
CA LEU A 15 -25.31 -21.19 5.69
C LEU A 15 -24.17 -21.89 6.45
N ALA A 16 -23.16 -22.40 5.73
CA ALA A 16 -21.98 -23.00 6.35
C ALA A 16 -21.09 -21.94 7.03
N ASP A 17 -20.90 -20.78 6.40
CA ASP A 17 -20.17 -19.65 6.99
C ASP A 17 -20.88 -19.13 8.26
N ASP A 18 -22.21 -18.99 8.22
CA ASP A 18 -23.01 -18.57 9.39
C ASP A 18 -22.89 -19.56 10.54
N ALA A 19 -22.91 -20.87 10.23
CA ALA A 19 -22.73 -21.92 11.22
C ALA A 19 -21.30 -21.94 11.81
N HIS A 20 -20.28 -21.66 10.99
CA HIS A 20 -18.89 -21.55 11.44
C HIS A 20 -18.71 -20.37 12.39
N LEU A 21 -19.25 -19.19 12.08
CA LEU A 21 -19.20 -18.03 12.96
C LEU A 21 -19.95 -18.27 14.26
N ALA A 22 -21.14 -18.87 14.20
CA ALA A 22 -21.89 -19.25 15.37
C ALA A 22 -21.12 -20.23 16.27
N ALA A 23 -20.37 -21.18 15.69
CA ALA A 23 -19.48 -22.08 16.43
C ALA A 23 -18.31 -21.35 17.11
N LEU A 24 -17.88 -20.21 16.58
CA LEU A 24 -16.89 -19.32 17.20
C LEU A 24 -17.50 -18.34 18.22
N GLY A 25 -18.82 -18.42 18.47
CA GLY A 25 -19.52 -17.52 19.39
C GLY A 25 -19.79 -16.12 18.82
N VAL A 26 -19.59 -15.92 17.52
CA VAL A 26 -19.84 -14.65 16.81
C VAL A 26 -21.15 -14.75 16.05
N LYS A 27 -22.05 -13.79 16.28
CA LYS A 27 -23.28 -13.66 15.51
C LYS A 27 -22.99 -12.86 14.25
N GLN A 28 -23.38 -13.37 13.08
CA GLN A 28 -23.30 -12.61 11.82
C GLN A 28 -24.24 -11.39 11.91
N GLU A 29 -23.67 -10.20 11.99
CA GLU A 29 -24.42 -8.92 11.95
C GLU A 29 -24.18 -8.14 10.65
N LEU A 30 -23.01 -8.32 10.03
CA LEU A 30 -22.62 -7.63 8.80
C LEU A 30 -23.24 -8.27 7.55
N ARG A 31 -23.59 -7.45 6.56
CA ARG A 31 -24.13 -7.93 5.27
C ARG A 31 -22.97 -8.28 4.33
N ARG A 32 -23.02 -9.46 3.71
CA ARG A 32 -22.05 -9.91 2.70
C ARG A 32 -22.24 -9.14 1.40
N ASN A 33 -21.63 -7.97 1.31
CA ASN A 33 -21.77 -7.04 0.19
C ASN A 33 -20.62 -7.15 -0.83
N PHE A 34 -19.51 -7.80 -0.49
CA PHE A 34 -18.32 -7.88 -1.34
C PHE A 34 -18.20 -9.24 -2.04
N SER A 35 -17.88 -9.22 -3.34
CA SER A 35 -17.40 -10.41 -4.03
C SER A 35 -15.89 -10.62 -3.75
N PRO A 36 -15.35 -11.85 -3.84
CA PRO A 36 -13.92 -12.09 -3.60
C PRO A 36 -13.00 -11.24 -4.49
N LEU A 37 -13.38 -11.02 -5.76
CA LEU A 37 -12.64 -10.13 -6.66
C LEU A 37 -12.74 -8.65 -6.24
N SER A 38 -13.91 -8.21 -5.79
CA SER A 38 -14.09 -6.86 -5.25
C SER A 38 -13.28 -6.67 -3.97
N MET A 39 -13.18 -7.69 -3.13
CA MET A 39 -12.36 -7.64 -1.92
C MET A 39 -10.88 -7.65 -2.27
N LEU A 40 -10.43 -8.47 -3.22
CA LEU A 40 -9.04 -8.45 -3.70
C LEU A 40 -8.67 -7.08 -4.25
N GLY A 41 -9.56 -6.47 -5.03
CA GLY A 41 -9.38 -5.10 -5.52
C GLY A 41 -9.30 -4.10 -4.38
N LEU A 42 -10.18 -4.19 -3.38
CA LEU A 42 -10.13 -3.30 -2.21
C LEU A 42 -8.85 -3.51 -1.39
N ALA A 43 -8.44 -4.75 -1.15
CA ALA A 43 -7.17 -5.06 -0.49
C ALA A 43 -5.99 -4.48 -1.27
N PHE A 44 -5.94 -4.68 -2.60
CA PHE A 44 -4.93 -4.07 -3.46
C PHE A 44 -4.94 -2.53 -3.39
N ALA A 45 -6.12 -1.91 -3.39
CA ALA A 45 -6.26 -0.46 -3.28
C ALA A 45 -5.86 0.08 -1.90
N ILE A 46 -6.03 -0.72 -0.83
CA ILE A 46 -5.55 -0.37 0.52
C ILE A 46 -4.03 -0.44 0.57
N LEU A 47 -3.41 -1.48 0.00
CA LEU A 47 -1.95 -1.57 -0.08
C LEU A 47 -1.36 -0.47 -0.99
N ASN A 48 -2.02 -0.22 -2.14
CA ASN A 48 -1.61 0.68 -3.22
C ASN A 48 -0.08 0.75 -3.40
N SER A 49 0.57 -0.42 -3.46
CA SER A 49 2.00 -0.56 -3.18
C SER A 49 2.89 0.36 -4.04
N TRP A 50 2.60 0.47 -5.34
CA TRP A 50 3.39 1.29 -6.25
C TRP A 50 3.38 2.78 -5.87
N THR A 51 2.25 3.28 -5.35
CA THR A 51 2.11 4.66 -4.85
C THR A 51 2.96 4.87 -3.60
N ALA A 52 2.81 4.00 -2.59
CA ALA A 52 3.56 4.10 -1.35
C ALA A 52 5.08 4.00 -1.58
N LEU A 53 5.50 3.07 -2.44
CA LEU A 53 6.90 2.87 -2.82
C LEU A 53 7.48 4.10 -3.52
N SER A 54 6.75 4.70 -4.45
CA SER A 54 7.24 5.84 -5.23
C SER A 54 7.29 7.14 -4.44
N ALA A 55 6.30 7.39 -3.58
CA ALA A 55 6.32 8.54 -2.67
C ALA A 55 7.46 8.43 -1.63
N SER A 56 7.88 7.20 -1.29
CA SER A 56 8.92 6.92 -0.30
C SER A 56 10.34 6.78 -0.88
N LEU A 57 10.55 7.14 -2.15
CA LEU A 57 11.88 7.11 -2.79
C LEU A 57 12.91 7.99 -2.07
N SER A 58 12.46 9.06 -1.40
CA SER A 58 13.29 9.95 -0.58
C SER A 58 13.98 9.24 0.58
N LEU A 59 13.44 8.11 1.04
CA LEU A 59 14.02 7.30 2.09
C LEU A 59 15.05 6.30 1.55
N ALA A 60 14.73 5.62 0.45
CA ALA A 60 15.54 4.50 -0.05
C ALA A 60 16.70 4.92 -0.96
N LEU A 61 16.53 5.95 -1.80
CA LEU A 61 17.60 6.39 -2.70
C LEU A 61 18.88 6.82 -1.96
N PRO A 62 18.83 7.64 -0.88
CA PRO A 62 20.03 7.93 -0.10
C PRO A 62 20.49 6.74 0.76
N SER A 63 19.63 5.72 0.96
CA SER A 63 19.83 4.57 1.84
C SER A 63 19.93 3.26 1.06
N GLY A 64 20.96 3.14 0.23
CA GLY A 64 21.25 1.95 -0.58
C GLY A 64 20.91 2.09 -2.07
N GLY A 65 20.44 3.26 -2.52
CA GLY A 65 20.29 3.59 -3.93
C GLY A 65 19.28 2.74 -4.71
N PRO A 66 19.40 2.68 -6.05
CA PRO A 66 18.58 1.84 -6.92
C PRO A 66 18.53 0.37 -6.50
N THR A 67 19.66 -0.18 -6.03
CA THR A 67 19.72 -1.55 -5.53
C THR A 67 18.73 -1.74 -4.37
N SER A 68 18.65 -0.81 -3.42
CA SER A 68 17.74 -0.94 -2.27
C SER A 68 16.29 -0.71 -2.66
N VAL A 69 16.04 0.21 -3.59
CA VAL A 69 14.69 0.45 -4.12
C VAL A 69 14.11 -0.83 -4.75
N ILE A 70 14.90 -1.54 -5.56
CA ILE A 70 14.43 -2.73 -6.29
C ILE A 70 14.52 -4.00 -5.44
N TRP A 71 15.72 -4.37 -4.99
CA TRP A 71 15.90 -5.65 -4.28
C TRP A 71 15.45 -5.57 -2.83
N GLY A 72 15.38 -4.37 -2.25
CA GLY A 72 14.74 -4.18 -0.96
C GLY A 72 13.24 -4.48 -1.01
N LEU A 73 12.55 -4.10 -2.10
CA LEU A 73 11.16 -4.52 -2.34
C LEU A 73 11.04 -6.04 -2.43
N ILE A 74 11.91 -6.72 -3.18
CA ILE A 74 11.86 -8.18 -3.31
C ILE A 74 12.12 -8.87 -1.97
N THR A 75 13.12 -8.40 -1.22
CA THR A 75 13.46 -8.92 0.11
C THR A 75 12.29 -8.74 1.08
N ALA A 76 11.75 -7.51 1.17
CA ALA A 76 10.58 -7.22 1.99
C ALA A 76 9.35 -8.01 1.52
N GLY A 77 9.21 -8.25 0.21
CA GLY A 77 8.13 -9.04 -0.36
C GLY A 77 8.15 -10.50 0.04
N VAL A 78 9.31 -11.14 0.01
CA VAL A 78 9.46 -12.52 0.50
C VAL A 78 9.11 -12.59 1.99
N CYS A 79 9.63 -11.66 2.80
CA CYS A 79 9.31 -11.60 4.23
C CYS A 79 7.82 -11.39 4.49
N ASN A 80 7.19 -10.45 3.77
CA ASN A 80 5.75 -10.18 3.90
C ASN A 80 4.90 -11.35 3.41
N LEU A 81 5.31 -12.09 2.38
CA LEU A 81 4.61 -13.30 1.94
C LEU A 81 4.67 -14.40 3.02
N CYS A 82 5.79 -14.56 3.72
CA CYS A 82 5.88 -15.48 4.86
C CYS A 82 4.92 -15.07 6.00
N LEU A 83 4.87 -13.77 6.33
CA LEU A 83 3.93 -13.24 7.33
C LEU A 83 2.47 -13.42 6.89
N ALA A 84 2.17 -13.09 5.63
CA ALA A 84 0.84 -13.24 5.05
C ALA A 84 0.40 -14.71 5.03
N ALA A 85 1.28 -15.64 4.68
CA ALA A 85 0.98 -17.07 4.71
C ALA A 85 0.63 -17.56 6.13
N SER A 86 1.40 -17.15 7.15
CA SER A 86 1.11 -17.51 8.54
C SER A 86 -0.23 -16.93 9.03
N LEU A 87 -0.54 -15.68 8.72
CA LEU A 87 -1.80 -15.06 9.11
C LEU A 87 -2.99 -15.58 8.29
N ALA A 88 -2.77 -15.96 7.04
CA ALA A 88 -3.76 -16.58 6.17
C ALA A 88 -4.25 -17.93 6.73
N GLU A 89 -3.37 -18.73 7.34
CA GLU A 89 -3.77 -19.96 8.04
C GLU A 89 -4.73 -19.66 9.21
N PHE A 90 -4.42 -18.64 10.02
CA PHE A 90 -5.31 -18.22 11.11
C PHE A 90 -6.63 -17.66 10.61
N LEU A 91 -6.61 -16.86 9.55
CA LEU A 91 -7.83 -16.33 8.93
C LEU A 91 -8.71 -17.47 8.38
N SER A 92 -8.11 -18.54 7.87
CA SER A 92 -8.84 -19.71 7.38
C SER A 92 -9.56 -20.45 8.52
N ALA A 93 -8.89 -20.62 9.66
CA ALA A 93 -9.45 -21.30 10.82
C ALA A 93 -10.48 -20.42 11.57
N TYR A 94 -10.19 -19.13 11.70
CA TYR A 94 -10.93 -18.17 12.51
C TYR A 94 -11.29 -16.90 11.70
N PRO A 95 -12.23 -17.00 10.75
CA PRO A 95 -12.62 -15.91 9.84
C PRO A 95 -13.53 -14.88 10.53
N THR A 96 -13.03 -14.23 11.58
CA THR A 96 -13.76 -13.22 12.36
C THR A 96 -13.19 -11.83 12.10
N ALA A 97 -14.04 -10.79 12.07
CA ALA A 97 -13.61 -9.40 11.87
C ALA A 97 -12.66 -8.89 12.97
N GLY A 98 -12.66 -9.54 14.13
CA GLY A 98 -11.70 -9.29 15.21
C GLY A 98 -10.23 -9.56 14.84
N GLY A 99 -9.96 -10.32 13.78
CA GLY A 99 -8.61 -10.56 13.27
C GLY A 99 -7.62 -11.02 14.35
N GLN A 100 -6.43 -10.41 14.35
CA GLN A 100 -5.28 -10.88 15.14
C GLN A 100 -5.52 -10.92 16.65
N TYR A 101 -6.23 -9.95 17.24
CA TYR A 101 -6.44 -9.95 18.70
C TYR A 101 -7.35 -11.12 19.12
N HIS A 102 -8.31 -11.48 18.27
CA HIS A 102 -9.18 -12.62 18.49
C HIS A 102 -8.43 -13.93 18.27
N TRP A 103 -7.58 -14.03 17.24
CA TRP A 103 -6.72 -15.21 17.04
C TRP A 103 -5.83 -15.48 18.26
N VAL A 104 -5.23 -14.44 18.82
CA VAL A 104 -4.45 -14.54 20.06
C VAL A 104 -5.33 -14.99 21.23
N ALA A 105 -6.59 -14.52 21.32
CA ALA A 105 -7.50 -14.94 22.39
C ALA A 105 -7.81 -16.44 22.34
N VAL A 106 -7.95 -17.00 21.13
CA VAL A 106 -8.28 -18.41 20.93
C VAL A 106 -7.09 -19.34 21.21
N ILE A 107 -5.87 -18.92 20.88
CA ILE A 107 -4.69 -19.80 20.89
C ILE A 107 -3.87 -19.68 22.19
N SER A 108 -3.89 -18.52 22.82
CA SER A 108 -3.07 -18.26 24.00
C SER A 108 -3.52 -19.05 25.24
N TRP A 109 -2.58 -19.27 26.17
CA TRP A 109 -2.90 -19.91 27.43
C TRP A 109 -3.89 -19.06 28.24
N ARG A 110 -4.88 -19.69 28.87
CA ARG A 110 -5.98 -19.03 29.61
C ARG A 110 -5.53 -17.93 30.59
N LYS A 111 -4.37 -18.09 31.22
CA LYS A 111 -3.81 -17.10 32.17
C LYS A 111 -3.32 -15.83 31.49
N TRP A 112 -2.83 -15.92 30.25
CA TRP A 112 -2.21 -14.82 29.50
C TRP A 112 -3.14 -14.26 28.42
N MET A 113 -4.25 -14.92 28.14
CA MET A 113 -5.20 -14.51 27.10
C MET A 113 -5.62 -13.03 27.18
N PRO A 114 -6.08 -12.48 28.32
CA PRO A 114 -6.54 -11.09 28.35
C PRO A 114 -5.42 -10.10 28.02
N ILE A 115 -4.21 -10.32 28.55
CA ILE A 115 -3.09 -9.39 28.36
C ILE A 115 -2.49 -9.49 26.96
N LEU A 116 -2.34 -10.70 26.41
CA LEU A 116 -1.79 -10.89 25.07
C LEU A 116 -2.74 -10.33 24.01
N SER A 117 -4.05 -10.62 24.11
CA SER A 117 -5.04 -10.04 23.20
C SER A 117 -5.13 -8.53 23.31
N TRP A 118 -5.05 -7.97 24.53
CA TRP A 118 -5.03 -6.53 24.73
C TRP A 118 -3.81 -5.87 24.06
N ILE A 119 -2.62 -6.41 24.27
CA ILE A 119 -1.38 -5.89 23.67
C ILE A 119 -1.46 -5.98 22.14
N THR A 120 -1.85 -7.13 21.59
CA THR A 120 -2.00 -7.32 20.14
C THR A 120 -3.01 -6.34 19.54
N GLY A 121 -4.16 -6.16 20.21
CA GLY A 121 -5.18 -5.20 19.76
C GLY A 121 -4.66 -3.76 19.71
N TRP A 122 -3.99 -3.30 20.77
CA TRP A 122 -3.42 -1.94 20.80
C TRP A 122 -2.29 -1.74 19.80
N ILE A 123 -1.38 -2.71 19.63
CA ILE A 123 -0.33 -2.63 18.61
C ILE A 123 -0.95 -2.52 17.22
N ASN A 124 -2.00 -3.29 16.92
CA ASN A 124 -2.71 -3.19 15.64
C ASN A 124 -3.33 -1.79 15.44
N VAL A 125 -4.02 -1.26 16.46
CA VAL A 125 -4.62 0.09 16.41
C VAL A 125 -3.55 1.17 16.19
N PHE A 126 -2.41 1.10 16.91
CA PHE A 126 -1.29 2.02 16.69
C PHE A 126 -0.68 1.89 15.29
N GLY A 127 -0.57 0.67 14.76
CA GLY A 127 -0.11 0.42 13.39
C GLY A 127 -0.99 1.12 12.36
N TRP A 128 -2.31 0.95 12.45
CA TRP A 128 -3.27 1.64 11.56
C TRP A 128 -3.24 3.16 11.72
N MET A 129 -3.09 3.69 12.94
CA MET A 129 -2.91 5.13 13.15
C MET A 129 -1.62 5.65 12.50
N ALA A 130 -0.52 4.91 12.63
CA ALA A 130 0.76 5.25 12.01
C ALA A 130 0.70 5.21 10.48
N LEU A 131 -0.06 4.27 9.89
CA LEU A 131 -0.29 4.23 8.44
C LEU A 131 -1.04 5.46 7.94
N VAL A 132 -2.11 5.88 8.63
CA VAL A 132 -2.86 7.09 8.27
C VAL A 132 -1.98 8.34 8.38
N ALA A 133 -1.21 8.46 9.46
CA ALA A 133 -0.24 9.55 9.60
C ALA A 133 0.81 9.53 8.47
N THR A 134 1.31 8.35 8.10
CA THR A 134 2.28 8.23 7.00
C THR A 134 1.68 8.66 5.66
N ALA A 135 0.43 8.28 5.37
CA ALA A 135 -0.26 8.70 4.15
C ALA A 135 -0.39 10.23 4.05
N GLY A 136 -0.77 10.90 5.15
CA GLY A 136 -0.80 12.36 5.21
C GLY A 136 0.58 12.99 5.02
N LEU A 137 1.63 12.37 5.59
CA LEU A 137 3.01 12.84 5.42
C LEU A 137 3.43 12.79 3.95
N LEU A 138 3.26 11.63 3.30
CA LEU A 138 3.61 11.44 1.89
C LEU A 138 2.80 12.36 0.97
N GLY A 139 1.48 12.47 1.19
CA GLY A 139 0.62 13.38 0.43
C GLY A 139 1.05 14.84 0.55
N SER A 140 1.41 15.29 1.76
CA SER A 140 1.92 16.65 1.97
C SER A 140 3.26 16.91 1.27
N GLN A 141 4.15 15.90 1.20
CA GLN A 141 5.42 16.00 0.46
C GLN A 141 5.18 16.16 -1.04
N LEU A 142 4.24 15.39 -1.61
CA LEU A 142 3.89 15.52 -3.03
C LEU A 142 3.33 16.91 -3.35
N ILE A 143 2.47 17.47 -2.50
CA ILE A 143 1.92 18.82 -2.68
C ILE A 143 3.02 19.89 -2.63
N ILE A 144 3.93 19.82 -1.65
CA ILE A 144 5.10 20.71 -1.60
C ILE A 144 5.97 20.56 -2.84
N GLY A 145 6.14 19.33 -3.31
CA GLY A 145 6.90 19.04 -4.52
C GLY A 145 6.31 19.75 -5.74
N ILE A 146 4.98 19.75 -5.87
CA ILE A 146 4.25 20.48 -6.93
C ILE A 146 4.45 21.99 -6.81
N ILE A 147 4.37 22.55 -5.59
CA ILE A 147 4.59 23.99 -5.35
C ILE A 147 6.01 24.38 -5.77
N SER A 148 7.01 23.60 -5.36
CA SER A 148 8.43 23.84 -5.67
C SER A 148 8.73 23.73 -7.16
N LEU A 149 8.03 22.83 -7.87
CA LEU A 149 8.16 22.68 -9.33
C LEU A 149 7.69 23.93 -10.09
N TYR A 150 6.63 24.59 -9.63
CA TYR A 150 6.10 25.79 -10.27
C TYR A 150 6.78 27.09 -9.82
N ASN A 151 7.23 27.14 -8.57
CA ASN A 151 7.88 28.30 -7.98
C ASN A 151 9.31 27.92 -7.55
N PRO A 152 10.32 28.07 -8.43
CA PRO A 152 11.71 27.70 -8.12
C PRO A 152 12.31 28.46 -6.93
N ASP A 153 11.83 29.68 -6.67
CA ASP A 153 12.29 30.52 -5.56
C ASP A 153 11.62 30.16 -4.22
N TYR A 154 10.67 29.21 -4.22
CA TYR A 154 10.03 28.74 -3.00
C TYR A 154 10.98 27.84 -2.22
N ILE A 155 11.21 28.19 -0.95
CA ILE A 155 12.00 27.39 -0.01
C ILE A 155 11.02 26.64 0.90
N PRO A 156 10.90 25.31 0.77
CA PRO A 156 10.06 24.52 1.65
C PRO A 156 10.55 24.62 3.10
N GLU A 157 9.65 24.91 4.02
CA GLU A 157 9.94 24.96 5.46
C GLU A 157 9.10 23.90 6.17
N PRO A 158 9.57 23.32 7.28
CA PRO A 158 8.87 22.21 7.94
C PRO A 158 7.42 22.55 8.35
N TRP A 159 7.15 23.81 8.71
CA TRP A 159 5.80 24.24 9.10
C TRP A 159 4.84 24.35 7.91
N HIS A 160 5.34 24.67 6.70
CA HIS A 160 4.53 24.63 5.47
C HIS A 160 3.98 23.22 5.25
N GLN A 161 4.85 22.21 5.39
CA GLN A 161 4.48 20.81 5.25
C GLN A 161 3.49 20.39 6.33
N PHE A 162 3.76 20.78 7.58
CA PHE A 162 2.91 20.45 8.71
C PHE A 162 1.47 21.00 8.56
N LEU A 163 1.29 22.21 8.04
CA LEU A 163 -0.04 22.77 7.79
C LEU A 163 -0.79 22.00 6.70
N ILE A 164 -0.11 21.65 5.59
CA ILE A 164 -0.71 20.83 4.52
C ILE A 164 -1.05 19.43 5.06
N TYR A 165 -0.16 18.84 5.85
CA TYR A 165 -0.37 17.56 6.53
C TYR A 165 -1.63 17.58 7.42
N ILE A 166 -1.82 18.63 8.23
CA ILE A 166 -3.03 18.79 9.06
C ILE A 166 -4.25 18.91 8.16
N GLY A 167 -4.20 19.76 7.12
CA GLY A 167 -5.31 19.95 6.18
C GLY A 167 -5.72 18.64 5.49
N TYR A 168 -4.76 17.86 5.02
CA TYR A 168 -4.98 16.56 4.37
C TYR A 168 -5.70 15.59 5.31
N ASN A 169 -5.19 15.44 6.54
CA ASN A 169 -5.81 14.57 7.54
C ASN A 169 -7.19 15.07 7.99
N LEU A 170 -7.38 16.39 8.09
CA LEU A 170 -8.67 16.97 8.46
C LEU A 170 -9.72 16.68 7.38
N VAL A 171 -9.38 16.81 6.10
CA VAL A 171 -10.28 16.45 4.99
C VAL A 171 -10.63 14.96 5.05
N ALA A 172 -9.63 14.09 5.24
CA ALA A 172 -9.86 12.65 5.39
C ALA A 172 -10.76 12.34 6.60
N ALA A 173 -10.56 13.01 7.73
CA ALA A 173 -11.37 12.85 8.94
C ALA A 173 -12.82 13.33 8.72
N LEU A 174 -13.02 14.48 8.06
CA LEU A 174 -14.36 15.00 7.75
C LEU A 174 -15.11 14.07 6.78
N LEU A 175 -14.44 13.51 5.77
CA LEU A 175 -15.02 12.53 4.86
C LEU A 175 -15.42 11.24 5.60
N ASN A 176 -14.61 10.76 6.54
CA ASN A 176 -14.96 9.59 7.36
C ASN A 176 -16.06 9.89 8.40
N ALA A 177 -16.14 11.13 8.92
CA ALA A 177 -17.16 11.49 9.90
C ALA A 177 -18.53 11.72 9.24
N PHE A 178 -18.57 12.44 8.10
CA PHE A 178 -19.81 12.93 7.48
C PHE A 178 -20.11 12.32 6.11
N GLY A 179 -19.09 11.77 5.44
CA GLY A 179 -19.16 11.26 4.07
C GLY A 179 -19.27 9.75 3.94
N ASN A 180 -19.65 9.02 5.00
CA ASN A 180 -19.69 7.55 5.00
C ASN A 180 -20.51 6.93 3.84
N HIS A 181 -21.56 7.62 3.38
CA HIS A 181 -22.35 7.16 2.24
C HIS A 181 -21.59 7.21 0.90
N LEU A 182 -20.53 8.02 0.80
CA LEU A 182 -19.66 8.14 -0.39
C LEU A 182 -18.56 7.07 -0.41
N LEU A 183 -18.15 6.54 0.74
CA LEU A 183 -17.05 5.59 0.87
C LEU A 183 -17.16 4.38 -0.07
N PRO A 184 -18.34 3.74 -0.24
CA PRO A 184 -18.48 2.63 -1.19
C PRO A 184 -18.18 3.03 -2.64
N TYR A 185 -18.56 4.25 -3.04
CA TYR A 185 -18.30 4.78 -4.39
C TYR A 185 -16.83 5.17 -4.57
N ILE A 186 -16.23 5.79 -3.55
CA ILE A 186 -14.81 6.14 -3.52
C ILE A 186 -13.97 4.86 -3.64
N ASN A 187 -14.23 3.85 -2.81
CA ASN A 187 -13.50 2.58 -2.83
C ASN A 187 -13.57 1.87 -4.19
N LYS A 188 -14.75 1.86 -4.83
CA LYS A 188 -14.90 1.29 -6.18
C LYS A 188 -14.11 2.06 -7.23
N THR A 189 -14.07 3.38 -7.11
CA THR A 189 -13.35 4.26 -8.04
C THR A 189 -11.84 4.18 -7.82
N ALA A 190 -11.38 4.07 -6.57
CA ALA A 190 -9.98 3.99 -6.16
C ALA A 190 -9.25 2.81 -6.81
N ILE A 191 -9.90 1.66 -6.95
CA ILE A 191 -9.32 0.49 -7.64
C ILE A 191 -9.01 0.82 -9.10
N ILE A 192 -9.98 1.41 -9.80
CA ILE A 192 -9.83 1.79 -11.21
C ILE A 192 -8.77 2.89 -11.33
N TRP A 193 -8.79 3.86 -10.43
CA TRP A 193 -7.83 4.97 -10.36
C TRP A 193 -6.41 4.48 -10.15
N SER A 194 -6.18 3.55 -9.22
CA SER A 194 -4.86 2.99 -8.95
C SER A 194 -4.32 2.18 -10.14
N ILE A 195 -5.13 1.28 -10.71
CA ILE A 195 -4.69 0.44 -11.84
C ILE A 195 -4.43 1.30 -13.09
N SER A 196 -5.30 2.27 -13.37
CA SER A 196 -5.10 3.19 -14.49
C SER A 196 -3.90 4.11 -14.26
N GLY A 197 -3.70 4.62 -13.04
CA GLY A 197 -2.54 5.45 -12.68
C GLY A 197 -1.22 4.71 -12.86
N PHE A 198 -1.13 3.46 -12.39
CA PHE A 198 0.03 2.60 -12.63
C PHE A 198 0.35 2.47 -14.12
N ALA A 199 -0.65 2.13 -14.94
CA ALA A 199 -0.46 1.93 -16.38
C ALA A 199 -0.12 3.24 -17.11
N ILE A 200 -0.85 4.33 -16.83
CA ILE A 200 -0.67 5.64 -17.46
C ILE A 200 0.72 6.17 -17.13
N ILE A 201 1.13 6.18 -15.85
CA ILE A 201 2.45 6.70 -15.47
C ILE A 201 3.55 5.88 -16.15
N CYS A 202 3.52 4.54 -16.04
CA CYS A 202 4.54 3.68 -16.68
C CYS A 202 4.65 3.93 -18.19
N ILE A 203 3.53 3.97 -18.90
CA ILE A 203 3.52 4.18 -20.35
C ILE A 203 4.00 5.59 -20.70
N THR A 204 3.49 6.62 -20.02
CA THR A 204 3.81 8.02 -20.33
C THR A 204 5.28 8.32 -20.08
N ILE A 205 5.85 7.93 -18.93
CA ILE A 205 7.24 8.26 -18.63
C ILE A 205 8.22 7.55 -19.58
N LEU A 206 7.95 6.30 -19.95
CA LEU A 206 8.77 5.56 -20.90
C LEU A 206 8.64 6.15 -22.32
N ALA A 207 7.42 6.49 -22.74
CA ALA A 207 7.19 7.09 -24.05
C ALA A 207 7.87 8.46 -24.18
N CYS A 208 7.78 9.31 -23.15
CA CYS A 208 8.38 10.65 -23.16
C CYS A 208 9.90 10.63 -23.02
N ALA A 209 10.48 9.68 -22.28
CA ALA A 209 11.93 9.59 -22.07
C ALA A 209 12.68 8.96 -23.26
N THR A 210 12.00 8.39 -24.26
CA THR A 210 12.67 7.73 -25.39
C THR A 210 13.58 8.70 -26.17
N PRO A 211 14.84 8.32 -26.50
CA PRO A 211 15.53 7.05 -26.27
C PRO A 211 16.47 7.05 -25.05
N ASN A 212 16.39 8.05 -24.19
CA ASN A 212 17.34 8.33 -23.12
C ASN A 212 16.96 7.57 -21.84
N TYR A 213 17.45 6.33 -21.74
CA TYR A 213 17.27 5.49 -20.55
C TYR A 213 18.58 5.32 -19.78
N ASN A 214 18.47 5.27 -18.45
CA ASN A 214 19.56 4.83 -17.59
C ASN A 214 19.94 3.38 -17.90
N SER A 215 21.20 3.02 -17.67
CA SER A 215 21.65 1.64 -17.90
C SER A 215 21.05 0.67 -16.88
N GLY A 216 20.85 -0.59 -17.27
CA GLY A 216 20.41 -1.63 -16.35
C GLY A 216 21.39 -1.88 -15.20
N ASP A 217 22.67 -1.58 -15.39
CA ASP A 217 23.67 -1.64 -14.32
C ASP A 217 23.40 -0.56 -13.25
N LEU A 218 23.06 0.66 -13.67
CA LEU A 218 22.62 1.71 -12.75
C LEU A 218 21.35 1.29 -12.00
N VAL A 219 20.34 0.80 -12.71
CA VAL A 219 19.04 0.46 -12.12
C VAL A 219 19.12 -0.70 -11.12
N TYR A 220 19.88 -1.76 -11.44
CA TYR A 220 19.85 -3.00 -10.65
C TYR A 220 21.05 -3.22 -9.73
N ARG A 221 22.17 -2.50 -9.94
CA ARG A 221 23.44 -2.76 -9.22
C ARG A 221 24.07 -1.54 -8.56
N ASN A 222 23.62 -0.33 -8.89
CA ASN A 222 24.18 0.86 -8.27
C ASN A 222 23.70 1.01 -6.82
N PHE A 223 24.68 1.08 -5.92
CA PHE A 223 24.47 1.27 -4.49
C PHE A 223 24.96 2.66 -4.09
N ILE A 224 24.12 3.40 -3.37
CA ILE A 224 24.40 4.76 -2.89
C ILE A 224 24.22 4.77 -1.38
N ASN A 225 25.17 5.32 -0.64
CA ASN A 225 25.06 5.44 0.82
C ASN A 225 25.38 6.87 1.27
N ASN A 226 24.32 7.65 1.51
CA ASN A 226 24.39 9.02 2.03
C ASN A 226 23.90 9.09 3.49
N THR A 227 23.80 7.95 4.17
CA THR A 227 23.19 7.86 5.51
C THR A 227 24.17 8.12 6.65
N GLY A 228 25.48 8.05 6.37
CA GLY A 228 26.54 8.08 7.37
C GLY A 228 26.73 6.77 8.16
N TRP A 229 25.87 5.77 7.92
CA TRP A 229 25.99 4.43 8.51
C TRP A 229 26.80 3.49 7.61
N PRO A 230 27.31 2.35 8.12
CA PRO A 230 27.89 1.30 7.29
C PRO A 230 26.90 0.77 6.25
N ASP A 231 27.39 0.32 5.10
CA ASP A 231 26.56 -0.09 3.94
C ASP A 231 25.46 -1.10 4.30
N GLY A 232 25.75 -2.06 5.20
CA GLY A 232 24.76 -3.02 5.66
C GLY A 232 23.59 -2.38 6.41
N VAL A 233 23.85 -1.34 7.21
CA VAL A 233 22.80 -0.60 7.93
C VAL A 233 22.05 0.33 6.96
N ALA A 234 22.76 0.98 6.05
CA ALA A 234 22.14 1.79 5.01
C ALA A 234 21.15 0.97 4.16
N TRP A 235 21.52 -0.27 3.82
CA TRP A 235 20.62 -1.21 3.16
C TRP A 235 19.35 -1.50 3.97
N LEU A 236 19.50 -1.79 5.27
CA LEU A 236 18.37 -2.03 6.16
C LEU A 236 17.45 -0.80 6.29
N LEU A 237 18.01 0.41 6.26
CA LEU A 237 17.23 1.65 6.22
C LEU A 237 16.44 1.77 4.92
N GLY A 238 17.03 1.40 3.78
CA GLY A 238 16.32 1.37 2.51
C GLY A 238 15.20 0.32 2.43
N LEU A 239 15.28 -0.78 3.19
CA LEU A 239 14.19 -1.77 3.30
C LEU A 239 12.90 -1.18 3.87
N LEU A 240 12.95 -0.03 4.58
CA LEU A 240 11.76 0.65 5.08
C LEU A 240 10.76 0.98 3.97
N GLN A 241 11.25 1.33 2.77
CA GLN A 241 10.39 1.59 1.60
C GLN A 241 9.63 0.32 1.20
N GLY A 242 10.34 -0.81 1.06
CA GLY A 242 9.76 -2.10 0.70
C GLY A 242 8.78 -2.62 1.77
N GLY A 243 9.13 -2.45 3.05
CA GLY A 243 8.27 -2.81 4.17
C GLY A 243 6.98 -2.00 4.19
N LEU A 244 7.07 -0.67 4.06
CA LEU A 244 5.91 0.22 4.01
C LEU A 244 5.00 -0.11 2.83
N GLY A 245 5.57 -0.28 1.63
CA GLY A 245 4.80 -0.51 0.40
C GLY A 245 4.02 -1.83 0.38
N LEU A 246 4.33 -2.78 1.26
CA LEU A 246 3.69 -4.09 1.31
C LEU A 246 2.94 -4.36 2.63
N THR A 247 2.81 -3.34 3.49
CA THR A 247 2.06 -3.42 4.75
C THR A 247 0.55 -3.22 4.49
N GLY A 248 -0.31 -3.74 5.36
CA GLY A 248 -1.77 -3.52 5.33
C GLY A 248 -2.60 -4.64 4.69
N PHE A 249 -1.98 -5.78 4.38
CA PHE A 249 -2.67 -6.97 3.83
C PHE A 249 -3.67 -7.60 4.81
N ASP A 250 -3.50 -7.36 6.11
CA ASP A 250 -4.41 -7.76 7.18
C ASP A 250 -5.72 -6.96 7.22
N ALA A 251 -5.85 -5.88 6.44
CA ALA A 251 -7.13 -5.20 6.21
C ALA A 251 -8.25 -6.16 5.79
N THR A 252 -7.88 -7.19 5.03
CA THR A 252 -8.81 -8.24 4.60
C THR A 252 -9.42 -8.99 5.78
N ALA A 253 -8.67 -9.19 6.87
CA ALA A 253 -9.18 -9.83 8.07
C ALA A 253 -10.24 -8.98 8.77
N HIS A 254 -10.11 -7.65 8.73
CA HIS A 254 -11.07 -6.72 9.34
C HIS A 254 -12.40 -6.63 8.57
N MET A 255 -12.41 -6.97 7.29
CA MET A 255 -13.61 -6.97 6.43
C MET A 255 -14.09 -8.39 6.09
N ILE A 256 -13.56 -9.41 6.76
CA ILE A 256 -13.73 -10.80 6.34
C ILE A 256 -15.19 -11.28 6.39
N GLU A 257 -15.97 -10.78 7.35
CA GLU A 257 -17.37 -11.14 7.54
C GLU A 257 -18.31 -10.62 6.43
N GLU A 258 -17.81 -9.72 5.57
CA GLU A 258 -18.55 -9.12 4.45
C GLU A 258 -18.36 -9.85 3.11
N ILE A 259 -17.65 -10.99 3.12
CA ILE A 259 -17.36 -11.81 1.93
C ILE A 259 -17.97 -13.21 2.09
N PRO A 260 -18.50 -13.83 1.01
CA PRO A 260 -18.87 -15.25 1.03
C PRO A 260 -17.65 -16.17 0.98
N ASN A 261 -17.72 -17.33 1.64
CA ASN A 261 -16.63 -18.32 1.78
C ASN A 261 -15.38 -17.73 2.42
N ALA A 262 -15.57 -16.94 3.49
CA ALA A 262 -14.53 -16.20 4.20
C ALA A 262 -13.28 -17.05 4.53
N ALA A 263 -13.48 -18.26 5.04
CA ALA A 263 -12.41 -19.19 5.41
C ALA A 263 -11.52 -19.66 4.25
N LEU A 264 -12.01 -19.56 3.01
CA LEU A 264 -11.26 -19.98 1.80
C LEU A 264 -10.76 -18.78 0.99
N GLU A 265 -11.58 -17.75 0.85
CA GLU A 265 -11.27 -16.61 -0.01
C GLU A 265 -10.41 -15.57 0.70
N GLY A 266 -10.62 -15.32 1.99
CA GLY A 266 -9.79 -14.40 2.79
C GLY A 266 -8.29 -14.71 2.74
N PRO A 267 -7.88 -15.96 3.07
CA PRO A 267 -6.49 -16.39 3.02
C PRO A 267 -5.82 -16.17 1.65
N LYS A 268 -6.55 -16.50 0.57
CA LYS A 268 -6.07 -16.29 -0.80
C LYS A 268 -5.88 -14.80 -1.09
N ILE A 269 -6.84 -13.96 -0.71
CA ILE A 269 -6.80 -12.52 -0.94
C ILE A 269 -5.58 -11.89 -0.23
N MET A 270 -5.30 -12.29 1.02
CA MET A 270 -4.11 -11.82 1.75
C MET A 270 -2.80 -12.13 1.02
N ILE A 271 -2.66 -13.34 0.46
CA ILE A 271 -1.44 -13.72 -0.26
C ILE A 271 -1.37 -13.01 -1.62
N TYR A 272 -2.48 -12.97 -2.35
CA TYR A 272 -2.54 -12.36 -3.67
C TYR A 272 -2.30 -10.86 -3.63
N CYS A 273 -2.80 -10.12 -2.63
CA CYS A 273 -2.57 -8.69 -2.56
C CYS A 273 -1.08 -8.35 -2.37
N VAL A 274 -0.36 -9.10 -1.54
CA VAL A 274 1.11 -8.93 -1.37
C VAL A 274 1.83 -9.30 -2.67
N ALA A 275 1.51 -10.43 -3.29
CA ALA A 275 2.16 -10.87 -4.52
C ALA A 275 1.96 -9.87 -5.68
N ILE A 276 0.73 -9.36 -5.85
CA ILE A 276 0.41 -8.32 -6.83
C ILE A 276 1.15 -7.02 -6.47
N GLY A 277 1.23 -6.65 -5.19
CA GLY A 277 1.96 -5.48 -4.73
C GLY A 277 3.46 -5.54 -5.04
N VAL A 278 4.10 -6.69 -4.81
CA VAL A 278 5.50 -6.94 -5.17
C VAL A 278 5.71 -6.83 -6.68
N PHE A 279 4.84 -7.47 -7.47
CA PHE A 279 4.95 -7.49 -8.92
C PHE A 279 4.75 -6.09 -9.55
N THR A 280 3.67 -5.41 -9.17
CA THR A 280 3.36 -4.05 -9.65
C THR A 280 4.38 -3.03 -9.17
N GLY A 281 4.80 -3.12 -7.90
CA GLY A 281 5.85 -2.28 -7.34
C GLY A 281 7.19 -2.46 -8.07
N PHE A 282 7.59 -3.71 -8.37
CA PHE A 282 8.84 -3.99 -9.08
C PHE A 282 8.84 -3.38 -10.47
N ILE A 283 7.75 -3.55 -11.24
CA ILE A 283 7.62 -2.96 -12.57
C ILE A 283 7.67 -1.43 -12.46
N PHE A 284 6.87 -0.84 -11.57
CA PHE A 284 6.76 0.61 -11.43
C PHE A 284 8.10 1.26 -11.07
N LEU A 285 8.78 0.74 -10.05
CA LEU A 285 10.08 1.26 -9.61
C LEU A 285 11.15 1.08 -10.68
N SER A 286 11.13 -0.04 -11.41
CA SER A 286 12.05 -0.24 -12.53
C SER A 286 11.83 0.83 -13.60
N CYS A 287 10.58 1.07 -14.01
CA CYS A 287 10.24 2.13 -14.97
C CYS A 287 10.72 3.51 -14.52
N LEU A 288 10.50 3.87 -13.25
CA LEU A 288 10.97 5.15 -12.69
C LEU A 288 12.49 5.27 -12.73
N LEU A 289 13.23 4.24 -12.30
CA LEU A 289 14.69 4.29 -12.26
C LEU A 289 15.33 4.32 -13.66
N PHE A 290 14.70 3.69 -14.65
CA PHE A 290 15.14 3.78 -16.04
C PHE A 290 15.04 5.20 -16.63
N VAL A 291 14.12 6.04 -16.14
CA VAL A 291 13.90 7.41 -16.65
C VAL A 291 14.35 8.50 -15.67
N ALA A 292 14.93 8.11 -14.53
CA ALA A 292 15.20 9.01 -13.41
C ALA A 292 16.22 10.12 -13.71
N GLY A 293 17.13 9.89 -14.67
CA GLY A 293 18.27 10.78 -14.89
C GLY A 293 19.33 10.62 -13.79
N PRO A 294 20.16 11.65 -13.54
CA PRO A 294 21.21 11.64 -12.53
C PRO A 294 20.65 11.50 -11.11
N LEU A 295 21.04 10.45 -10.38
CA LEU A 295 20.48 10.13 -9.07
C LEU A 295 20.77 11.18 -7.99
N ASP A 296 21.89 11.89 -8.09
CA ASP A 296 22.23 12.97 -7.15
C ASP A 296 21.23 14.14 -7.25
N GLU A 297 20.81 14.49 -8.47
CA GLU A 297 19.79 15.52 -8.70
C GLU A 297 18.42 15.05 -8.18
N VAL A 298 18.06 13.78 -8.41
CA VAL A 298 16.83 13.17 -7.90
C VAL A 298 16.75 13.26 -6.37
N ILE A 299 17.85 12.95 -5.67
CA ILE A 299 17.91 12.95 -4.20
C ILE A 299 17.85 14.38 -3.64
N SER A 300 18.52 15.33 -4.29
CA SER A 300 18.61 16.73 -3.83
C SER A 300 17.41 17.61 -4.21
N SER A 301 16.52 17.12 -5.07
CA SER A 301 15.44 17.92 -5.63
C SER A 301 14.41 18.37 -4.59
N THR A 302 14.11 19.67 -4.58
CA THR A 302 13.03 20.26 -3.75
C THR A 302 11.63 19.83 -4.20
N ALA A 303 11.48 19.38 -5.46
CA ALA A 303 10.25 18.77 -5.95
C ALA A 303 10.01 17.35 -5.40
N GLY A 304 11.00 16.80 -4.68
CA GLY A 304 11.05 15.41 -4.25
C GLY A 304 11.45 14.45 -5.40
N PRO A 305 11.92 13.23 -5.08
CA PRO A 305 12.40 12.28 -6.08
C PRO A 305 11.37 11.95 -7.15
N LEU A 306 10.13 11.63 -6.76
CA LEU A 306 9.08 11.28 -7.71
C LEU A 306 8.74 12.46 -8.63
N GLY A 307 8.58 13.66 -8.07
CA GLY A 307 8.27 14.86 -8.85
C GLY A 307 9.38 15.19 -9.85
N TYR A 308 10.65 15.08 -9.44
CA TYR A 308 11.80 15.26 -10.32
C TYR A 308 11.83 14.24 -11.45
N ILE A 309 11.71 12.94 -11.14
CA ILE A 309 11.75 11.86 -12.15
C ILE A 309 10.66 12.06 -13.21
N LEU A 310 9.43 12.39 -12.78
CA LEU A 310 8.32 12.65 -13.69
C LEU A 310 8.55 13.89 -14.55
N TYR A 311 9.12 14.96 -13.98
CA TYR A 311 9.48 16.16 -14.74
C TYR A 311 10.63 15.91 -15.73
N HIS A 312 11.67 15.20 -15.32
CA HIS A 312 12.79 14.82 -16.17
C HIS A 312 12.32 13.98 -17.37
N ALA A 313 11.42 13.02 -17.14
CA ALA A 313 10.87 12.19 -18.20
C ALA A 313 9.93 12.95 -19.15
N THR A 314 9.06 13.82 -18.63
CA THR A 314 8.01 14.48 -19.43
C THR A 314 8.42 15.82 -20.04
N GLY A 315 9.40 16.51 -19.46
CA GLY A 315 9.78 17.88 -19.80
C GLY A 315 8.68 18.93 -19.57
N SER A 316 7.55 18.57 -18.97
CA SER A 316 6.36 19.43 -18.85
C SER A 316 5.85 19.48 -17.42
N LYS A 317 5.88 20.67 -16.81
CA LYS A 317 5.37 20.88 -15.44
C LYS A 317 3.89 20.45 -15.29
N ALA A 318 3.07 20.77 -16.29
CA ALA A 318 1.66 20.39 -16.29
C ALA A 318 1.48 18.87 -16.42
N GLY A 319 2.28 18.22 -17.28
CA GLY A 319 2.30 16.76 -17.41
C GLY A 319 2.69 16.08 -16.10
N THR A 320 3.74 16.56 -15.44
CA THR A 320 4.17 16.09 -14.12
C THR A 320 3.05 16.17 -13.08
N VAL A 321 2.36 17.31 -12.98
CA VAL A 321 1.27 17.48 -12.00
C VAL A 321 0.12 16.51 -12.30
N CYS A 322 -0.29 16.37 -13.56
CA CYS A 322 -1.33 15.42 -13.94
C CYS A 322 -0.97 13.97 -13.55
N LEU A 323 0.30 13.58 -13.70
CA LEU A 323 0.77 12.26 -13.28
C LEU A 323 0.84 12.12 -11.75
N LEU A 324 1.24 13.17 -11.04
CA LEU A 324 1.30 13.19 -9.57
C LEU A 324 -0.07 13.13 -8.89
N LEU A 325 -1.16 13.46 -9.59
CA LEU A 325 -2.52 13.32 -9.03
C LEU A 325 -2.91 11.86 -8.77
N PHE A 326 -2.37 10.89 -9.50
CA PHE A 326 -2.67 9.48 -9.27
C PHE A 326 -2.14 8.96 -7.92
N PRO A 327 -0.87 9.18 -7.54
CA PRO A 327 -0.37 8.78 -6.23
C PRO A 327 -0.84 9.69 -5.08
N LEU A 328 -1.39 10.89 -5.37
CA LEU A 328 -1.88 11.82 -4.37
C LEU A 328 -3.30 11.49 -3.86
N VAL A 329 -4.14 10.94 -4.73
CA VAL A 329 -5.59 10.69 -4.53
C VAL A 329 -5.84 9.19 -4.34
#